data_AF-A0A6G6WQT9-F1
#
_entry.id   AF-A0A6G6WQT9-F1
#
_cell.length_a   1.000
_cell.length_b   1.000
_cell.length_c   1.000
_cell.angle_alpha   90.00
_cell.angle_beta   90.00
_cell.angle_gamma   90.00
#
_symmetry.space_group_name_H-M   'P 1'
#
loop_
_entity.id
_entity.type
_entity.pdbx_description
1 polymer ?
#
loop_
_entity_poly.entity_id
_entity_poly.type
_entity_poly.pdbx_seq_one_letter_code
_entity_poly.pdbx_strand_id
1 'polypeptide(L)'
;MNRTHWVTPPLSTYQARHVLLTVTDGVAAITLNRPEKKNPLTFDSYDELTAIFAAARKDETTHAFVISGAGGNFSSGGDVLEIIGPLTEMNVPQLLRFTEMTGDLVKTMRACPQPIISAIDGICAGAGAIIAMASDLRLGTEAAKVAFLFNRVGLAGCDMGACAMLPRIIGQGRASELLFTGRALGGAEAERWGFFNRLVDPASLIEEATKLARQLVQGPTFANGMTKRMLQAEWAMSIDDAVEAEAIAQALCMKTEDFRRAYEAFAAKQKPVFKGN
;
A
#
# COMPACT_ATOMS: atom_id res chain seq x y z
N MET A 1 -21.11 -12.30 9.59
CA MET A 1 -21.49 -12.96 8.33
C MET A 1 -20.28 -12.92 7.41
N ASN A 2 -19.84 -14.08 6.90
CA ASN A 2 -18.71 -14.22 5.99
C ASN A 2 -18.81 -13.21 4.83
N ARG A 3 -18.02 -12.14 4.87
CA ARG A 3 -17.82 -11.25 3.71
C ARG A 3 -16.82 -11.94 2.79
N THR A 4 -17.32 -12.89 2.01
CA THR A 4 -16.62 -13.47 0.88
C THR A 4 -16.09 -12.34 0.01
N HIS A 5 -14.79 -12.40 -0.31
CA HIS A 5 -14.15 -11.46 -1.22
C HIS A 5 -14.81 -11.63 -2.59
N TRP A 6 -15.72 -10.71 -2.91
CA TRP A 6 -16.65 -10.79 -4.04
C TRP A 6 -16.02 -10.29 -5.35
N VAL A 7 -14.81 -9.74 -5.28
CA VAL A 7 -13.98 -9.41 -6.43
C VAL A 7 -13.33 -10.70 -6.93
N THR A 8 -13.56 -11.03 -8.20
CA THR A 8 -13.00 -12.21 -8.86
C THR A 8 -11.94 -11.77 -9.88
N PRO A 9 -10.75 -12.38 -9.91
CA PRO A 9 -9.78 -12.14 -10.97
C PRO A 9 -10.30 -12.54 -12.37
N PRO A 10 -9.76 -11.95 -13.46
CA PRO A 10 -8.69 -10.95 -13.45
C PRO A 10 -9.24 -9.56 -13.07
N LEU A 11 -8.45 -8.79 -12.31
CA LEU A 11 -8.84 -7.45 -11.86
C LEU A 11 -9.09 -6.50 -13.03
N SER A 12 -8.52 -6.77 -14.20
CA SER A 12 -8.76 -6.03 -15.45
C SER A 12 -10.21 -6.04 -15.93
N THR A 13 -11.01 -7.00 -15.49
CA THR A 13 -12.44 -7.12 -15.84
C THR A 13 -13.36 -6.60 -14.74
N TYR A 14 -12.81 -6.32 -13.56
CA TYR A 14 -13.58 -5.89 -12.41
C TYR A 14 -13.92 -4.39 -12.50
N GLN A 15 -15.21 -4.06 -12.37
CA GLN A 15 -15.69 -2.68 -12.35
C GLN A 15 -15.89 -2.22 -10.89
N ALA A 16 -14.90 -1.49 -10.39
CA ALA A 16 -14.96 -0.88 -9.07
C ALA A 16 -16.04 0.23 -9.01
N ARG A 17 -16.66 0.40 -7.83
CA ARG A 17 -17.79 1.31 -7.59
C ARG A 17 -17.44 2.47 -6.65
N HIS A 18 -16.53 2.25 -5.72
CA HIS A 18 -16.19 3.19 -4.65
C HIS A 18 -14.75 3.74 -4.78
N VAL A 19 -13.97 3.16 -5.67
CA VAL A 19 -12.69 3.70 -6.19
C VAL A 19 -12.67 3.56 -7.72
N LEU A 20 -11.78 4.30 -8.39
CA LEU A 20 -11.49 4.00 -9.80
C LEU A 20 -10.40 2.94 -9.85
N LEU A 21 -10.61 1.90 -10.67
CA LEU A 21 -9.63 0.85 -10.94
C LEU A 21 -9.44 0.73 -12.45
N THR A 22 -8.18 0.79 -12.90
CA THR A 22 -7.80 0.45 -14.28
C THR A 22 -6.60 -0.48 -14.24
N VAL A 23 -6.61 -1.52 -15.08
CA VAL A 23 -5.44 -2.40 -15.24
C VAL A 23 -4.91 -2.27 -16.65
N THR A 24 -3.63 -1.94 -16.80
CA THR A 24 -2.97 -1.78 -18.09
C THR A 24 -1.53 -2.27 -17.98
N ASP A 25 -1.13 -3.13 -18.92
CA ASP A 25 0.23 -3.72 -18.98
C ASP A 25 0.70 -4.31 -17.63
N GLY A 26 -0.19 -5.02 -16.93
CA GLY A 26 0.09 -5.64 -15.64
C GLY A 26 0.15 -4.69 -14.44
N VAL A 27 -0.13 -3.39 -14.64
CA VAL A 27 -0.22 -2.39 -13.57
C VAL A 27 -1.68 -2.09 -13.26
N ALA A 28 -2.10 -2.32 -12.02
CA ALA A 28 -3.40 -1.91 -11.51
C ALA A 28 -3.29 -0.52 -10.85
N ALA A 29 -3.89 0.49 -11.48
CA ALA A 29 -3.98 1.84 -10.92
C ALA A 29 -5.32 2.00 -10.16
N ILE A 30 -5.22 2.28 -8.87
CA ILE A 30 -6.34 2.61 -7.97
C ILE A 30 -6.31 4.11 -7.70
N THR A 31 -7.42 4.79 -7.98
CA THR A 31 -7.59 6.22 -7.65
C THR A 31 -8.75 6.40 -6.68
N LEU A 32 -8.45 6.95 -5.50
CA LEU A 32 -9.47 7.42 -4.56
C LEU A 32 -10.15 8.65 -5.18
N ASN A 33 -11.47 8.62 -5.38
CA ASN A 33 -12.14 9.53 -6.30
C ASN A 33 -13.37 10.22 -5.69
N ARG A 34 -13.13 10.99 -4.63
CA ARG A 34 -14.07 11.96 -4.03
C ARG A 34 -13.35 13.30 -3.81
N PRO A 35 -12.77 13.90 -4.87
CA PRO A 35 -11.82 15.00 -4.76
C PRO A 35 -12.38 16.24 -4.06
N GLU A 36 -13.70 16.47 -4.18
CA GLU A 36 -14.42 17.58 -3.55
C GLU A 36 -14.35 17.54 -2.02
N LYS A 37 -14.13 16.36 -1.43
CA LYS A 37 -13.92 16.17 0.01
C LYS A 37 -12.49 15.73 0.36
N LYS A 38 -11.54 15.80 -0.59
CA LYS A 38 -10.17 15.27 -0.44
C LYS A 38 -10.12 13.75 -0.23
N ASN A 39 -10.95 13.03 -0.98
CA ASN A 39 -10.94 11.56 -1.07
C ASN A 39 -11.08 10.82 0.28
N PRO A 40 -12.12 11.11 1.08
CA PRO A 40 -12.34 10.38 2.31
C PRO A 40 -12.78 8.93 2.04
N LEU A 41 -12.45 8.04 2.98
CA LEU A 41 -12.80 6.63 2.97
C LEU A 41 -14.15 6.41 3.64
N THR A 42 -14.97 5.56 3.02
CA THR A 42 -16.27 5.07 3.51
C THR A 42 -16.18 3.57 3.84
N PHE A 43 -17.20 3.02 4.51
CA PHE A 43 -17.32 1.58 4.76
C PHE A 43 -17.18 0.78 3.46
N ASP A 44 -17.92 1.17 2.42
CA ASP A 44 -17.89 0.48 1.13
C ASP A 44 -16.52 0.56 0.44
N SER A 45 -15.82 1.69 0.56
CA SER A 45 -14.47 1.82 0.01
C SER A 45 -13.46 0.93 0.74
N TYR A 46 -13.55 0.78 2.07
CA TYR A 46 -12.72 -0.17 2.81
C TYR A 46 -12.99 -1.61 2.37
N ASP A 47 -14.26 -1.99 2.27
CA ASP A 47 -14.67 -3.33 1.85
C ASP A 47 -14.22 -3.64 0.41
N GLU A 48 -14.42 -2.71 -0.52
CA GLU A 48 -14.03 -2.88 -1.93
C GLU A 48 -12.51 -2.96 -2.09
N LEU A 49 -11.75 -2.04 -1.46
CA LEU A 49 -10.28 -2.10 -1.49
C LEU A 49 -9.76 -3.40 -0.88
N THR A 50 -10.33 -3.83 0.25
CA THR A 50 -9.95 -5.10 0.90
C THR A 50 -10.19 -6.28 -0.05
N ALA A 51 -11.34 -6.31 -0.73
CA ALA A 51 -11.67 -7.36 -1.69
C ALA A 51 -10.73 -7.35 -2.92
N ILE A 52 -10.39 -6.17 -3.46
CA ILE A 52 -9.43 -6.02 -4.57
C ILE A 52 -8.07 -6.61 -4.20
N PHE A 53 -7.46 -6.18 -3.09
CA PHE A 53 -6.14 -6.67 -2.68
C PHE A 53 -6.15 -8.16 -2.33
N ALA A 54 -7.25 -8.64 -1.77
CA ALA A 54 -7.36 -10.05 -1.45
C ALA A 54 -7.55 -10.94 -2.68
N ALA A 55 -8.23 -10.45 -3.73
CA ALA A 55 -8.35 -11.08 -5.03
C ALA A 55 -7.02 -11.08 -5.80
N ALA A 56 -6.19 -10.03 -5.62
CA ALA A 56 -4.88 -9.90 -6.26
C ALA A 56 -3.94 -11.09 -6.03
N ARG A 57 -4.07 -11.80 -4.88
CA ARG A 57 -3.31 -13.04 -4.60
C ARG A 57 -3.53 -14.16 -5.63
N LYS A 58 -4.66 -14.14 -6.34
CA LYS A 58 -5.04 -15.12 -7.35
C LYS A 58 -5.10 -14.51 -8.75
N ASP A 59 -4.70 -13.25 -8.91
CA ASP A 59 -4.69 -12.59 -10.22
C ASP A 59 -3.32 -12.75 -10.86
N GLU A 60 -3.26 -13.57 -11.91
CA GLU A 60 -2.05 -13.83 -12.70
C GLU A 60 -1.73 -12.71 -13.70
N THR A 61 -2.64 -11.74 -13.89
CA THR A 61 -2.51 -10.67 -14.88
C THR A 61 -2.06 -9.34 -14.29
N THR A 62 -2.15 -9.17 -12.98
CA THR A 62 -1.73 -7.96 -12.25
C THR A 62 -0.43 -8.24 -11.50
N HIS A 63 0.58 -7.39 -11.70
CA HIS A 63 1.93 -7.58 -11.16
C HIS A 63 2.42 -6.42 -10.30
N ALA A 64 1.80 -5.25 -10.37
CA ALA A 64 2.08 -4.10 -9.49
C ALA A 64 0.82 -3.24 -9.31
N PHE A 65 0.76 -2.52 -8.20
CA PHE A 65 -0.29 -1.52 -7.92
C PHE A 65 0.28 -0.11 -7.84
N VAL A 66 -0.48 0.86 -8.34
CA VAL A 66 -0.29 2.29 -8.05
C VAL A 66 -1.55 2.80 -7.36
N ILE A 67 -1.42 3.41 -6.18
CA ILE A 67 -2.52 4.05 -5.46
C ILE A 67 -2.31 5.56 -5.50
N SER A 68 -3.35 6.31 -5.84
CA SER A 68 -3.34 7.78 -5.84
C SER A 68 -4.70 8.35 -5.43
N GLY A 69 -4.78 9.66 -5.25
CA GLY A 69 -6.04 10.38 -5.03
C GLY A 69 -6.31 11.40 -6.12
N ALA A 70 -7.57 11.54 -6.51
CA ALA A 70 -8.01 12.54 -7.49
C ALA A 70 -7.96 13.96 -6.90
N GLY A 71 -7.74 14.97 -7.75
CA GLY A 71 -7.88 16.38 -7.35
C GLY A 71 -6.78 16.91 -6.40
N GLY A 72 -5.54 16.41 -6.54
CA GLY A 72 -4.35 16.96 -5.85
C GLY A 72 -4.27 16.66 -4.36
N ASN A 73 -5.12 15.77 -3.84
CA ASN A 73 -5.03 15.27 -2.47
C ASN A 73 -5.05 13.75 -2.51
N PHE A 74 -4.22 13.10 -1.70
CA PHE A 74 -4.25 11.64 -1.59
C PHE A 74 -5.53 11.17 -0.90
N SER A 75 -5.69 11.45 0.40
CA SER A 75 -6.88 11.14 1.19
C SER A 75 -6.87 11.86 2.53
N SER A 76 -8.02 12.37 2.95
CA SER A 76 -8.23 12.94 4.29
C SER A 76 -8.50 11.91 5.39
N GLY A 77 -8.54 10.61 5.08
CA GLY A 77 -8.87 9.55 6.04
C GLY A 77 -10.36 9.19 6.03
N GLY A 78 -10.91 8.72 7.16
CA GLY A 78 -12.33 8.35 7.25
C GLY A 78 -13.26 9.57 7.11
N ASP A 79 -14.37 9.43 6.39
CA ASP A 79 -15.36 10.50 6.24
C ASP A 79 -15.99 10.85 7.60
N VAL A 80 -15.96 12.11 8.00
CA VAL A 80 -16.44 12.54 9.33
C VAL A 80 -17.94 12.27 9.51
N LEU A 81 -18.75 12.42 8.46
CA LEU A 81 -20.20 12.30 8.54
C LEU A 81 -20.65 10.87 8.27
N GLU A 82 -20.02 10.18 7.32
CA GLU A 82 -20.40 8.83 6.92
C GLU A 82 -19.73 7.74 7.79
N ILE A 83 -18.67 8.07 8.53
CA ILE A 83 -18.00 7.17 9.48
C ILE A 83 -18.15 7.68 10.91
N ILE A 84 -17.57 8.84 11.26
CA ILE A 84 -17.38 9.23 12.66
C ILE A 84 -18.71 9.42 13.39
N GLY A 85 -19.68 10.11 12.76
CA GLY A 85 -21.04 10.27 13.32
C GLY A 85 -21.68 8.93 13.71
N PRO A 86 -21.90 8.01 12.76
CA PRO A 86 -22.44 6.68 13.03
C PRO A 86 -21.70 5.89 14.11
N LEU A 87 -20.37 6.00 14.20
CA LEU A 87 -19.58 5.29 15.21
C LEU A 87 -19.94 5.71 16.65
N THR A 88 -20.33 6.96 16.87
CA THR A 88 -20.71 7.44 18.23
C THR A 88 -21.95 6.77 18.80
N GLU A 89 -22.77 6.16 17.94
CA GLU A 89 -24.02 5.47 18.30
C GLU A 89 -23.84 3.94 18.39
N MET A 90 -22.67 3.42 18.00
CA MET A 90 -22.39 1.99 17.96
C MET A 90 -21.96 1.42 19.32
N ASN A 91 -22.34 0.17 19.58
CA ASN A 91 -21.86 -0.59 20.73
C ASN A 91 -20.47 -1.19 20.50
N VAL A 92 -19.82 -1.66 21.57
CA VAL A 92 -18.45 -2.21 21.51
C VAL A 92 -18.28 -3.32 20.45
N PRO A 93 -19.17 -4.33 20.33
CA PRO A 93 -19.07 -5.31 19.24
C PRO A 93 -19.15 -4.72 17.82
N GLN A 94 -19.96 -3.68 17.60
CA GLN A 94 -20.03 -2.98 16.31
C GLN A 94 -18.75 -2.20 16.02
N LEU A 95 -18.25 -1.47 17.02
CA LEU A 95 -16.99 -0.72 16.93
C LEU A 95 -15.80 -1.65 16.65
N LEU A 96 -15.74 -2.80 17.33
CA LEU A 96 -14.68 -3.79 17.09
C LEU A 96 -14.70 -4.25 15.63
N ARG A 97 -15.87 -4.62 15.09
CA ARG A 97 -16.00 -5.02 13.67
C ARG A 97 -15.55 -3.93 12.71
N PHE A 98 -15.81 -2.66 13.01
CA PHE A 98 -15.31 -1.55 12.20
C PHE A 98 -13.78 -1.45 12.25
N THR A 99 -13.18 -1.52 13.43
CA THR A 99 -11.71 -1.48 13.58
C THR A 99 -11.02 -2.71 12.98
N GLU A 100 -11.69 -3.87 12.98
CA GLU A 100 -11.23 -5.08 12.30
C GLU A 100 -11.28 -4.91 10.78
N MET A 101 -12.39 -4.41 10.23
CA MET A 101 -12.56 -4.15 8.79
C MET A 101 -11.49 -3.20 8.24
N THR A 102 -11.20 -2.12 8.96
CA THR A 102 -10.15 -1.17 8.57
C THR A 102 -8.76 -1.80 8.67
N GLY A 103 -8.49 -2.58 9.72
CA GLY A 103 -7.27 -3.36 9.84
C GLY A 103 -7.10 -4.44 8.76
N ASP A 104 -8.20 -5.05 8.30
CA ASP A 104 -8.18 -6.09 7.27
C ASP A 104 -7.74 -5.56 5.91
N LEU A 105 -8.06 -4.30 5.58
CA LEU A 105 -7.49 -3.64 4.40
C LEU A 105 -5.95 -3.63 4.45
N VAL A 106 -5.36 -3.25 5.58
CA VAL A 106 -3.90 -3.24 5.74
C VAL A 106 -3.33 -4.64 5.62
N LYS A 107 -4.00 -5.64 6.21
CA LYS A 107 -3.56 -7.04 6.12
C LYS A 107 -3.58 -7.54 4.68
N THR A 108 -4.61 -7.23 3.89
CA THR A 108 -4.71 -7.69 2.49
C THR A 108 -3.74 -6.97 1.57
N MET A 109 -3.52 -5.67 1.75
CA MET A 109 -2.48 -4.91 1.04
C MET A 109 -1.08 -5.50 1.26
N ARG A 110 -0.75 -5.82 2.52
CA ARG A 110 0.55 -6.43 2.85
C ARG A 110 0.63 -7.85 2.28
N ALA A 111 -0.43 -8.64 2.41
CA ALA A 111 -0.45 -10.03 1.99
C ALA A 111 -0.50 -10.26 0.47
N CYS A 112 -0.80 -9.26 -0.37
CA CYS A 112 -0.75 -9.45 -1.82
C CYS A 112 0.71 -9.53 -2.31
N PRO A 113 1.03 -10.43 -3.27
CA PRO A 113 2.39 -10.60 -3.75
C PRO A 113 2.89 -9.43 -4.60
N GLN A 114 1.98 -8.66 -5.21
CA GLN A 114 2.33 -7.52 -6.06
C GLN A 114 2.87 -6.35 -5.21
N PRO A 115 3.98 -5.70 -5.62
CA PRO A 115 4.41 -4.45 -5.03
C PRO A 115 3.34 -3.34 -5.18
N ILE A 116 3.19 -2.52 -4.15
CA ILE A 116 2.24 -1.41 -4.09
C ILE A 116 3.02 -0.10 -3.96
N ILE A 117 2.76 0.83 -4.89
CA ILE A 117 3.34 2.17 -4.90
C ILE A 117 2.23 3.17 -4.59
N SER A 118 2.40 3.98 -3.55
CA SER A 118 1.53 5.14 -3.32
C SER A 118 2.14 6.40 -3.92
N ALA A 119 1.33 7.15 -4.66
CA ALA A 119 1.65 8.44 -5.26
C ALA A 119 0.88 9.54 -4.53
N ILE A 120 1.58 10.33 -3.71
CA ILE A 120 0.99 11.15 -2.65
C ILE A 120 1.23 12.63 -2.91
N ASP A 121 0.15 13.36 -3.14
CA ASP A 121 0.13 14.83 -3.18
C ASP A 121 -0.88 15.38 -2.17
N GLY A 122 -0.69 16.65 -1.77
CA GLY A 122 -1.60 17.36 -0.88
C GLY A 122 -1.86 16.62 0.44
N ILE A 123 -3.14 16.51 0.83
CA ILE A 123 -3.51 15.90 2.12
C ILE A 123 -3.41 14.37 2.08
N CYS A 124 -2.70 13.81 3.06
CA CYS A 124 -2.60 12.37 3.34
C CYS A 124 -2.76 12.16 4.86
N ALA A 125 -3.99 11.95 5.34
CA ALA A 125 -4.29 12.01 6.78
C ALA A 125 -5.07 10.79 7.28
N GLY A 126 -4.90 10.48 8.58
CA GLY A 126 -5.60 9.39 9.26
C GLY A 126 -5.40 8.06 8.52
N ALA A 127 -6.50 7.38 8.20
CA ALA A 127 -6.46 6.14 7.42
C ALA A 127 -5.84 6.29 6.01
N GLY A 128 -5.88 7.48 5.41
CA GLY A 128 -5.15 7.77 4.17
C GLY A 128 -3.63 7.64 4.36
N ALA A 129 -3.10 8.14 5.48
CA ALA A 129 -1.70 7.95 5.85
C ALA A 129 -1.38 6.47 6.16
N ILE A 130 -2.34 5.71 6.68
CA ILE A 130 -2.17 4.27 6.89
C ILE A 130 -2.10 3.51 5.56
N ILE A 131 -2.97 3.79 4.58
CA ILE A 131 -2.91 3.18 3.24
C ILE A 131 -1.57 3.48 2.56
N ALA A 132 -1.12 4.74 2.64
CA ALA A 132 0.19 5.14 2.14
C ALA A 132 1.32 4.32 2.80
N MET A 133 1.29 4.19 4.12
CA MET A 133 2.28 3.46 4.90
C MET A 133 2.23 1.94 4.69
N ALA A 134 1.05 1.38 4.41
CA ALA A 134 0.86 -0.03 4.08
C ALA A 134 1.33 -0.40 2.67
N SER A 135 1.55 0.61 1.81
CA SER A 135 2.19 0.42 0.51
C SER A 135 3.69 0.11 0.67
N ASP A 136 4.27 -0.59 -0.30
CA ASP A 136 5.69 -0.98 -0.24
C ASP A 136 6.59 0.23 -0.53
N LEU A 137 6.17 1.10 -1.46
CA LEU A 137 6.89 2.31 -1.87
C LEU A 137 5.97 3.53 -1.84
N ARG A 138 6.52 4.71 -1.54
CA ARG A 138 5.80 5.99 -1.46
C ARG A 138 6.58 7.06 -2.22
N LEU A 139 5.99 7.59 -3.29
CA LEU A 139 6.44 8.81 -3.96
C LEU A 139 5.58 9.96 -3.46
N GLY A 140 6.21 11.05 -3.02
CA GLY A 140 5.53 12.22 -2.49
C GLY A 140 5.85 13.50 -3.27
N THR A 141 5.09 14.56 -3.04
CA THR A 141 5.45 15.92 -3.48
C THR A 141 5.93 16.75 -2.29
N GLU A 142 6.60 17.88 -2.56
CA GLU A 142 6.94 18.84 -1.48
C GLU A 142 5.69 19.42 -0.80
N ALA A 143 4.59 19.55 -1.54
CA ALA A 143 3.32 20.08 -1.06
C ALA A 143 2.55 19.09 -0.17
N ALA A 144 2.93 17.81 -0.17
CA ALA A 144 2.27 16.78 0.60
C ALA A 144 2.34 17.08 2.11
N LYS A 145 1.23 16.79 2.80
CA LYS A 145 1.08 16.90 4.26
C LYS A 145 0.55 15.58 4.78
N VAL A 146 1.44 14.79 5.38
CA VAL A 146 1.13 13.50 5.98
C VAL A 146 0.77 13.70 7.45
N ALA A 147 -0.35 13.19 7.94
CA ALA A 147 -0.75 13.39 9.34
C ALA A 147 -1.42 12.16 9.97
N PHE A 148 -0.88 11.68 11.08
CA PHE A 148 -1.45 10.60 11.89
C PHE A 148 -2.28 11.19 13.04
N LEU A 149 -3.41 11.82 12.70
CA LEU A 149 -4.15 12.75 13.56
C LEU A 149 -5.25 12.12 14.44
N PHE A 150 -5.18 10.81 14.74
CA PHE A 150 -6.20 10.10 15.52
C PHE A 150 -6.41 10.69 16.93
N ASN A 151 -5.33 11.14 17.56
CA ASN A 151 -5.36 11.81 18.86
C ASN A 151 -6.20 13.10 18.85
N ARG A 152 -6.31 13.79 17.71
CA ARG A 152 -7.08 15.04 17.58
C ARG A 152 -8.59 14.81 17.60
N VAL A 153 -9.03 13.56 17.42
CA VAL A 153 -10.43 13.15 17.51
C VAL A 153 -10.71 12.26 18.72
N GLY A 154 -9.80 12.27 19.71
CA GLY A 154 -9.97 11.52 20.96
C GLY A 154 -9.69 10.02 20.85
N LEU A 155 -9.10 9.56 19.74
CA LEU A 155 -8.69 8.17 19.55
C LEU A 155 -7.20 7.99 19.84
N ALA A 156 -6.81 6.77 20.19
CA ALA A 156 -5.39 6.44 20.32
C ALA A 156 -4.69 6.53 18.95
N GLY A 157 -3.40 6.89 18.92
CA GLY A 157 -2.59 6.90 17.69
C GLY A 157 -2.39 5.52 17.06
N CYS A 158 -2.74 4.44 17.77
CA CYS A 158 -2.50 3.05 17.37
C CYS A 158 -3.63 2.46 16.50
N ASP A 159 -4.05 3.14 15.45
CA ASP A 159 -5.10 2.66 14.55
C ASP A 159 -4.52 1.90 13.34
N MET A 160 -5.23 0.87 12.88
CA MET A 160 -4.90 0.08 11.67
C MET A 160 -3.42 -0.36 11.55
N GLY A 161 -2.72 -0.59 12.67
CA GLY A 161 -1.31 -0.98 12.69
C GLY A 161 -0.29 0.16 12.69
N ALA A 162 -0.72 1.42 12.90
CA ALA A 162 0.15 2.60 12.99
C ALA A 162 1.38 2.41 13.89
N CYS A 163 1.19 1.98 15.15
CA CYS A 163 2.29 1.77 16.09
C CYS A 163 3.23 0.61 15.70
N ALA A 164 2.76 -0.31 14.84
CA ALA A 164 3.61 -1.36 14.33
C ALA A 164 4.42 -0.83 13.13
N MET A 165 3.80 -0.21 12.14
CA MET A 165 4.48 0.11 10.87
C MET A 165 5.28 1.41 10.92
N LEU A 166 4.75 2.47 11.55
CA LEU A 166 5.35 3.80 11.45
C LEU A 166 6.76 3.86 12.07
N PRO A 167 7.01 3.33 13.28
CA PRO A 167 8.36 3.30 13.85
C PRO A 167 9.38 2.57 12.99
N ARG A 168 8.95 1.57 12.22
CA ARG A 168 9.81 0.79 11.33
C ARG A 168 10.22 1.55 10.07
N ILE A 169 9.42 2.55 9.69
CA ILE A 169 9.67 3.37 8.51
C ILE A 169 10.48 4.61 8.86
N ILE A 170 10.13 5.30 9.97
CA ILE A 170 10.74 6.60 10.32
C ILE A 170 11.51 6.59 11.63
N GLY A 171 11.55 5.48 12.38
CA GLY A 171 12.16 5.38 13.70
C GLY A 171 11.19 5.72 14.84
N GLN A 172 11.43 5.12 16.03
CA GLN A 172 10.53 5.18 17.19
C GLN A 172 10.23 6.61 17.66
N GLY A 173 11.25 7.45 17.87
CA GLY A 173 11.05 8.80 18.43
C GLY A 173 10.19 9.70 17.52
N ARG A 174 10.49 9.68 16.23
CA ARG A 174 9.73 10.42 15.19
C ARG A 174 8.29 9.91 15.08
N ALA A 175 8.10 8.59 15.13
CA ALA A 175 6.76 8.01 15.14
C ALA A 175 5.97 8.42 16.39
N SER A 176 6.56 8.35 17.59
CA SER A 176 5.92 8.81 18.83
C SER A 176 5.53 10.28 18.75
N GLU A 177 6.40 11.14 18.22
CA GLU A 177 6.09 12.56 18.03
C GLU A 177 4.84 12.77 17.16
N LEU A 178 4.78 12.14 15.98
CA LEU A 178 3.64 12.29 15.07
C LEU A 178 2.35 11.71 15.67
N LEU A 179 2.42 10.56 16.34
CA LEU A 179 1.26 9.88 16.93
C LEU A 179 0.71 10.58 18.18
N PHE A 180 1.56 11.21 18.99
CA PHE A 180 1.13 11.96 20.17
C PHE A 180 0.63 13.37 19.86
N THR A 181 1.17 14.02 18.83
CA THR A 181 0.83 15.41 18.49
C THR A 181 -0.20 15.52 17.37
N GLY A 182 -0.29 14.51 16.51
CA GLY A 182 -1.10 14.54 15.29
C GLY A 182 -0.70 15.66 14.33
N ARG A 183 0.53 16.21 14.45
CA ARG A 183 0.99 17.28 13.55
C ARG A 183 1.18 16.75 12.12
N ALA A 184 1.18 17.67 11.17
CA ALA A 184 1.55 17.33 9.80
C ALA A 184 3.08 17.15 9.70
N LEU A 185 3.47 16.09 9.02
CA LEU A 185 4.79 15.83 8.46
C LEU A 185 4.78 16.39 7.03
N GLY A 186 5.54 17.46 6.79
CA GLY A 186 5.61 18.10 5.46
C GLY A 186 6.45 17.29 4.47
N GLY A 187 6.24 17.46 3.17
CA GLY A 187 6.85 16.61 2.14
C GLY A 187 8.38 16.48 2.22
N ALA A 188 9.08 17.61 2.32
CA ALA A 188 10.54 17.59 2.48
C ALA A 188 11.01 16.94 3.80
N GLU A 189 10.23 17.05 4.87
CA GLU A 189 10.52 16.36 6.12
C GLU A 189 10.25 14.86 6.02
N ALA A 190 9.16 14.48 5.34
CA ALA A 190 8.76 13.11 5.09
C ALA A 190 9.82 12.34 4.28
N GLU A 191 10.42 12.97 3.27
CA GLU A 191 11.53 12.37 2.51
C GLU A 191 12.78 12.21 3.38
N ARG A 192 13.22 13.26 4.09
CA ARG A 192 14.38 13.19 4.99
C ARG A 192 14.23 12.16 6.11
N TRP A 193 13.00 11.90 6.54
CA TRP A 193 12.71 10.92 7.60
C TRP A 193 12.55 9.49 7.08
N GLY A 194 12.57 9.29 5.76
CA GLY A 194 12.41 7.97 5.12
C GLY A 194 10.94 7.55 4.94
N PHE A 195 9.97 8.43 5.22
CA PHE A 195 8.57 8.15 4.91
C PHE A 195 8.35 8.13 3.39
N PHE A 196 8.85 9.13 2.66
CA PHE A 196 8.86 9.09 1.20
C PHE A 196 10.18 8.52 0.69
N ASN A 197 10.10 7.62 -0.30
CA ASN A 197 11.28 7.10 -0.98
C ASN A 197 11.98 8.18 -1.81
N ARG A 198 11.22 9.15 -2.34
CA ARG A 198 11.71 10.36 -3.00
C ARG A 198 10.56 11.35 -3.21
N LEU A 199 10.95 12.60 -3.45
CA LEU A 199 10.05 13.65 -3.91
C LEU A 199 9.97 13.71 -5.44
N VAL A 200 8.79 14.04 -5.96
CA VAL A 200 8.50 14.22 -7.38
C VAL A 200 7.66 15.50 -7.55
N ASP A 201 7.83 16.19 -8.68
CA ASP A 201 6.97 17.31 -9.05
C ASP A 201 5.50 16.85 -9.13
N PRO A 202 4.52 17.63 -8.61
CA PRO A 202 3.11 17.26 -8.66
C PRO A 202 2.59 16.89 -10.06
N ALA A 203 3.05 17.57 -11.11
CA ALA A 203 2.62 17.32 -12.49
C ALA A 203 3.15 15.99 -13.04
N SER A 204 4.29 15.49 -12.53
CA SER A 204 4.92 14.24 -12.97
C SER A 204 4.68 13.07 -12.01
N LEU A 205 4.01 13.29 -10.87
CA LEU A 205 3.87 12.30 -9.80
C LEU A 205 3.25 10.98 -10.27
N ILE A 206 2.13 11.04 -10.98
CA ILE A 206 1.42 9.84 -11.46
C ILE A 206 2.23 9.12 -12.54
N GLU A 207 2.88 9.87 -13.43
CA GLU A 207 3.74 9.31 -14.47
C GLU A 207 4.93 8.56 -13.86
N GLU A 208 5.63 9.17 -12.90
CA GLU A 208 6.79 8.55 -12.23
C GLU A 208 6.40 7.34 -11.38
N ALA A 209 5.24 7.37 -10.71
CA ALA A 209 4.71 6.19 -10.01
C ALA A 209 4.37 5.05 -10.99
N THR A 210 3.73 5.37 -12.12
CA THR A 210 3.39 4.39 -13.16
C THR A 210 4.65 3.82 -13.83
N LYS A 211 5.66 4.66 -14.07
CA LYS A 211 6.96 4.26 -14.61
C LYS A 211 7.68 3.29 -13.67
N LEU A 212 7.70 3.60 -12.37
CA LEU A 212 8.26 2.69 -11.36
C LEU A 212 7.49 1.37 -11.32
N ALA A 213 6.16 1.40 -11.38
CA ALA A 213 5.34 0.18 -11.44
C ALA A 213 5.68 -0.65 -12.69
N ARG A 214 5.75 -0.03 -13.87
CA ARG A 214 6.14 -0.71 -15.12
C ARG A 214 7.54 -1.32 -15.05
N GLN A 215 8.49 -0.66 -14.40
CA GLN A 215 9.82 -1.23 -14.16
C GLN A 215 9.75 -2.50 -13.30
N LEU A 216 8.91 -2.52 -12.26
CA LEU A 216 8.70 -3.71 -11.43
C LEU A 216 7.99 -4.84 -12.19
N VAL A 217 7.02 -4.51 -13.05
CA VAL A 217 6.33 -5.48 -13.91
C VAL A 217 7.27 -6.10 -14.94
N GLN A 218 8.22 -5.33 -15.47
CA GLN A 218 9.26 -5.84 -16.39
C GLN A 218 10.35 -6.65 -15.68
N GLY A 219 10.38 -6.64 -14.34
CA GLY A 219 11.30 -7.39 -13.50
C GLY A 219 10.84 -8.84 -13.26
N PRO A 220 11.59 -9.60 -12.44
CA PRO A 220 11.19 -10.95 -12.04
C PRO A 220 10.06 -10.89 -11.01
N THR A 221 8.82 -10.84 -11.47
CA THR A 221 7.63 -10.55 -10.62
C THR A 221 7.43 -11.57 -9.51
N PHE A 222 7.73 -12.85 -9.75
CA PHE A 222 7.74 -13.88 -8.69
C PHE A 222 8.76 -13.57 -7.59
N ALA A 223 10.01 -13.24 -7.98
CA ALA A 223 11.06 -12.91 -7.04
C ALA A 223 10.73 -11.63 -6.24
N ASN A 224 10.16 -10.60 -6.90
CA ASN A 224 9.69 -9.39 -6.22
C ASN A 224 8.62 -9.70 -5.17
N GLY A 225 7.69 -10.62 -5.47
CA GLY A 225 6.69 -11.08 -4.49
C GLY A 225 7.31 -11.84 -3.32
N MET A 226 8.34 -12.66 -3.57
CA MET A 226 9.11 -13.32 -2.50
C MET A 226 9.86 -12.31 -1.64
N THR A 227 10.51 -11.31 -2.23
CA THR A 227 11.18 -10.22 -1.51
C THR A 227 10.20 -9.46 -0.63
N LYS A 228 9.03 -9.07 -1.17
CA LYS A 228 7.97 -8.42 -0.38
C LYS A 228 7.57 -9.27 0.82
N ARG A 229 7.38 -10.58 0.64
CA ARG A 229 7.03 -11.50 1.72
C ARG A 229 8.11 -11.55 2.81
N MET A 230 9.39 -11.64 2.44
CA MET A 230 10.50 -11.70 3.41
C MET A 230 10.64 -10.40 4.20
N LEU A 231 10.61 -9.23 3.54
CA LEU A 231 10.64 -7.92 4.19
C LEU A 231 9.51 -7.73 5.21
N GLN A 232 8.34 -8.34 4.96
CA GLN A 232 7.22 -8.27 5.90
C GLN A 232 7.35 -9.24 7.06
N ALA A 233 7.94 -10.42 6.83
CA ALA A 233 8.13 -11.46 7.83
C ALA A 233 9.29 -11.16 8.78
N GLU A 234 10.32 -10.44 8.31
CA GLU A 234 11.56 -10.12 9.04
C GLU A 234 11.31 -9.67 10.48
N TRP A 235 10.29 -8.83 10.68
CA TRP A 235 9.94 -8.26 11.99
C TRP A 235 9.50 -9.26 13.06
N ALA A 236 9.13 -10.48 12.64
CA ALA A 236 8.71 -11.57 13.51
C ALA A 236 9.75 -12.69 13.59
N MET A 237 10.93 -12.49 12.99
CA MET A 237 12.00 -13.48 12.90
C MET A 237 13.26 -12.97 13.60
N SER A 238 14.04 -13.91 14.14
CA SER A 238 15.45 -13.62 14.42
C SER A 238 16.24 -13.51 13.11
N ILE A 239 17.46 -12.99 13.15
CA ILE A 239 18.33 -12.97 11.95
C ILE A 239 18.61 -14.39 11.46
N ASP A 240 18.80 -15.34 12.38
CA ASP A 240 19.04 -16.74 12.03
C ASP A 240 17.83 -17.35 11.31
N ASP A 241 16.62 -17.16 11.85
CA ASP A 241 15.38 -17.62 11.20
C ASP A 241 15.16 -16.94 9.84
N ALA A 242 15.51 -15.64 9.73
CA ALA A 242 15.39 -14.89 8.49
C ALA A 242 16.34 -15.46 7.40
N VAL A 243 17.59 -15.76 7.74
CA VAL A 243 18.56 -16.36 6.81
C VAL A 243 18.08 -17.72 6.30
N GLU A 244 17.54 -18.57 7.18
CA GLU A 244 16.98 -19.88 6.78
C GLU A 244 15.74 -19.72 5.89
N ALA A 245 14.84 -18.79 6.21
CA ALA A 245 13.68 -18.49 5.39
C ALA A 245 14.07 -17.94 4.01
N GLU A 246 15.08 -17.07 3.95
CA GLU A 246 15.61 -16.51 2.71
C GLU A 246 16.33 -17.56 1.86
N ALA A 247 17.03 -18.52 2.47
CA ALA A 247 17.64 -19.64 1.74
C ALA A 247 16.58 -20.45 0.98
N ILE A 248 15.43 -20.73 1.61
CA ILE A 248 14.30 -21.38 0.95
C ILE A 248 13.73 -20.49 -0.15
N ALA A 249 13.52 -19.20 0.11
CA ALA A 249 12.98 -18.26 -0.87
C ALA A 249 13.86 -18.17 -2.13
N GLN A 250 15.19 -18.11 -1.94
CA GLN A 250 16.17 -18.10 -3.03
C GLN A 250 16.15 -19.42 -3.81
N ALA A 251 16.14 -20.56 -3.12
CA ALA A 251 16.08 -21.87 -3.77
C ALA A 251 14.83 -22.03 -4.65
N LEU A 252 13.67 -21.50 -4.20
CA LEU A 252 12.45 -21.47 -5.01
C LEU A 252 12.61 -20.56 -6.24
N CYS A 253 13.20 -19.37 -6.08
CA CYS A 253 13.47 -18.47 -7.20
C CYS A 253 14.43 -19.11 -8.23
N MET A 254 15.44 -19.87 -7.79
CA MET A 254 16.36 -20.60 -8.67
C MET A 254 15.68 -21.72 -9.47
N LYS A 255 14.46 -22.14 -9.10
CA LYS A 255 13.65 -23.09 -9.87
C LYS A 255 12.72 -22.43 -10.89
N THR A 256 12.63 -21.10 -10.90
CA THR A 256 11.88 -20.36 -11.93
C THR A 256 12.67 -20.26 -13.23
N GLU A 257 11.96 -20.07 -14.33
CA GLU A 257 12.56 -19.82 -15.64
C GLU A 257 13.25 -18.46 -15.73
N ASP A 258 12.83 -17.48 -14.92
CA ASP A 258 13.48 -16.17 -14.83
C ASP A 258 14.94 -16.26 -14.40
N PHE A 259 15.31 -17.20 -13.52
CA PHE A 259 16.71 -17.41 -13.15
C PHE A 259 17.55 -17.88 -14.36
N ARG A 260 17.00 -18.80 -15.16
CA ARG A 260 17.63 -19.27 -16.40
C ARG A 260 17.74 -18.15 -17.44
N ARG A 261 16.67 -17.37 -17.65
CA ARG A 261 16.66 -16.22 -18.58
C ARG A 261 17.70 -15.18 -18.20
N ALA A 262 17.89 -14.92 -16.90
CA ALA A 262 18.93 -14.02 -16.42
C ALA A 262 20.33 -14.51 -16.81
N TYR A 263 20.61 -15.80 -16.59
CA TYR A 263 21.89 -16.41 -16.96
C TYR A 263 22.13 -16.37 -18.48
N GLU A 264 21.15 -16.79 -19.28
CA GLU A 264 21.24 -16.81 -20.75
C GLU A 264 21.46 -15.40 -21.32
N ALA A 265 20.70 -14.41 -20.84
CA ALA A 265 20.86 -13.01 -21.27
C ALA A 265 22.23 -12.44 -20.85
N PHE A 266 22.70 -12.72 -19.64
CA PHE A 266 24.01 -12.28 -19.17
C PHE A 266 25.15 -12.87 -20.04
N ALA A 267 25.12 -14.18 -20.29
CA ALA A 267 26.09 -14.85 -21.16
C ALA A 267 26.11 -14.27 -22.58
N ALA A 268 24.93 -13.85 -23.08
CA ALA A 268 24.77 -13.21 -24.38
C ALA A 268 25.00 -11.68 -24.40
N LYS A 269 25.32 -11.05 -23.25
CA LYS A 269 25.41 -9.58 -23.08
C LYS A 269 24.14 -8.83 -23.50
N GLN A 270 22.98 -9.41 -23.21
CA GLN A 270 21.66 -8.85 -23.49
C GLN A 270 20.91 -8.51 -22.20
N LYS A 271 19.86 -7.70 -22.30
CA LYS A 271 18.95 -7.44 -21.18
C LYS A 271 17.99 -8.63 -21.02
N PRO A 272 17.84 -9.23 -19.82
CA PRO A 272 16.88 -10.31 -19.62
C PRO A 272 15.45 -9.81 -19.80
N VAL A 273 14.60 -10.70 -20.31
CA VAL A 273 13.15 -10.49 -20.43
C VAL A 273 12.46 -11.44 -19.46
N PHE A 274 12.07 -10.92 -18.31
CA PHE A 274 11.42 -11.70 -17.25
C PHE A 274 9.94 -11.93 -17.53
N LYS A 275 9.39 -13.02 -16.98
CA LYS A 275 7.98 -13.42 -17.13
C LYS A 275 7.30 -13.79 -15.82
N GLY A 276 8.03 -13.84 -14.70
CA GLY A 276 7.48 -14.21 -13.40
C GLY A 276 7.20 -15.70 -13.23
N ASN A 277 7.80 -16.56 -14.07
CA ASN A 277 7.67 -18.02 -14.02
C ASN A 277 9.03 -18.70 -14.13
#